data_AF-A0A1Y1LES6-F1
#
_entry.id   AF-A0A1Y1LES6-F1
#
_cell.length_a   1.000
_cell.length_b   1.000
_cell.length_c   1.000
_cell.angle_alpha   90.00
_cell.angle_beta   90.00
_cell.angle_gamma   90.00
#
_symmetry.space_group_name_H-M   'P 1'
#
loop_
_entity.id
_entity.type
_entity.pdbx_description
1 polymer ?
#
loop_
_entity_poly.entity_id
_entity_poly.type
_entity_poly.pdbx_seq_one_letter_code
_entity_poly.pdbx_strand_id
1 'polypeptide(L)'
;MRLLQFQKQLGSSLSALGYALSSLLEQKGEADLRLVQPLSDAGKLLADLFSSYSSVRKELVSLGLKKELKETLNSVEVDTWLFGTNLDERVKASKNLEKISQELKPVKATTSSNRVSKNFKGTPHVNRVRRDQQPFRQPTRQYRDLSLQDQRTRRGHQRFQGRPINKKARMR
;
A
#
# COMPACT_ATOMS: atom_id res chain seq x y z
N MET A 1 18.62 5.83 13.72
CA MET A 1 19.78 5.79 14.66
C MET A 1 19.53 4.90 15.89
N ARG A 2 18.38 5.00 16.58
CA ARG A 2 18.07 4.23 17.81
C ARG A 2 18.13 2.69 17.66
N LEU A 3 17.63 2.16 16.55
CA LEU A 3 17.60 0.71 16.28
C LEU A 3 19.01 0.09 16.21
N LEU A 4 19.98 0.82 15.66
CA LEU A 4 21.38 0.40 15.62
C LEU A 4 21.98 0.32 17.04
N GLN A 5 21.65 1.29 17.90
CA GLN A 5 22.12 1.30 19.28
C GLN A 5 21.57 0.10 20.06
N PHE A 6 20.27 -0.20 19.91
CA PHE A 6 19.69 -1.39 20.54
C PHE A 6 20.30 -2.69 20.01
N GLN A 7 20.52 -2.80 18.71
CA GLN A 7 21.18 -3.97 18.13
C GLN A 7 22.61 -4.15 18.67
N LYS A 8 23.37 -3.05 18.86
CA LYS A 8 24.69 -3.09 19.51
C LYS A 8 24.59 -3.55 20.96
N GLN A 9 23.65 -3.02 21.73
CA GLN A 9 23.43 -3.42 23.12
C GLN A 9 23.05 -4.89 23.24
N LEU A 10 22.21 -5.41 22.33
CA LEU A 10 21.88 -6.84 22.26
C LEU A 10 23.12 -7.68 21.94
N GLY A 11 23.96 -7.25 20.99
CA GLY A 11 25.23 -7.90 20.70
C GLY A 11 26.14 -7.98 21.93
N SER A 12 26.32 -6.87 22.64
CA SER A 12 27.08 -6.85 23.90
C SER A 12 26.48 -7.75 24.98
N SER A 13 25.14 -7.77 25.08
CA SER A 13 24.43 -8.64 26.03
C SER A 13 24.63 -10.12 25.70
N LEU A 14 24.61 -10.48 24.41
CA LEU A 14 24.88 -11.83 23.93
C LEU A 14 26.31 -12.27 24.24
N SER A 15 27.29 -11.38 24.04
CA SER A 15 28.70 -11.65 24.40
C SER A 15 28.89 -11.82 25.91
N ALA A 16 28.26 -10.97 26.72
CA ALA A 16 28.30 -11.09 28.18
C ALA A 16 27.66 -12.41 28.65
N LEU A 17 26.56 -12.82 28.02
CA LEU A 17 25.87 -14.08 28.32
C LEU A 17 26.71 -15.29 27.90
N GLY A 18 27.37 -15.23 26.74
CA GLY A 18 28.33 -16.24 26.29
C GLY A 18 29.50 -16.37 27.27
N TYR A 19 30.07 -15.26 27.73
CA TYR A 19 31.12 -15.26 28.75
C TYR A 19 30.64 -15.86 30.08
N ALA A 20 29.41 -15.55 30.51
CA ALA A 20 28.82 -16.14 31.71
C ALA A 20 28.63 -17.65 31.58
N LEU A 21 28.15 -18.13 30.42
CA LEU A 21 28.05 -19.57 30.12
C LEU A 21 29.42 -20.24 30.11
N SER A 22 30.42 -19.67 29.44
CA SER A 22 31.79 -20.20 29.43
C SER A 22 32.36 -20.28 30.85
N SER A 23 32.20 -19.22 31.63
CA SER A 23 32.67 -19.16 33.03
C SER A 23 31.98 -20.19 33.92
N LEU A 24 30.68 -20.44 33.71
CA LEU A 24 29.91 -21.46 34.43
C LEU A 24 30.39 -22.88 34.09
N LEU A 25 30.76 -23.12 32.82
CA LEU A 25 31.22 -24.42 32.35
C LEU A 25 32.70 -24.71 32.70
N GLU A 26 33.53 -23.67 32.86
CA GLU A 26 34.94 -23.79 33.25
C GLU A 26 35.17 -23.97 34.75
N GLN A 27 34.15 -23.72 35.59
CA GLN A 27 34.25 -23.94 37.03
C GLN A 27 34.55 -25.40 37.35
N LYS A 28 35.69 -25.66 38.02
CA LYS A 28 36.05 -26.98 38.56
C LYS A 28 35.08 -27.36 39.68
N GLY A 29 33.98 -28.02 39.33
CA GLY A 29 32.92 -28.50 40.22
C GLY A 29 31.73 -29.06 39.42
N GLU A 30 30.64 -29.42 40.08
CA GLU A 30 29.35 -29.59 39.38
C GLU A 30 28.90 -28.21 38.91
N ALA A 31 29.08 -27.91 37.62
CA ALA A 31 28.41 -26.77 37.01
C ALA A 31 26.90 -26.92 37.26
N ASP A 32 26.23 -25.86 37.69
CA ASP A 32 24.78 -25.90 37.86
C ASP A 32 24.12 -25.94 36.48
N LEU A 33 24.00 -27.15 35.93
CA LEU A 33 23.41 -27.42 34.62
C LEU A 33 21.98 -26.91 34.52
N ARG A 34 21.31 -26.67 35.66
CA ARG A 34 19.97 -26.06 35.72
C ARG A 34 19.98 -24.60 35.28
N LEU A 35 21.13 -23.91 35.36
CA LEU A 35 21.31 -22.54 34.89
C LEU A 35 21.73 -22.45 33.42
N VAL A 36 22.34 -23.52 32.88
CA VAL A 36 22.78 -23.57 31.47
C VAL A 36 21.58 -23.49 30.52
N GLN A 37 20.52 -24.25 30.81
CA GLN A 37 19.29 -24.26 30.01
C GLN A 37 18.64 -22.85 29.90
N PRO A 38 18.29 -22.16 31.00
CA PRO A 38 17.68 -20.84 30.93
C PRO A 38 18.61 -19.76 30.36
N LEU A 39 19.94 -19.82 30.59
CA LEU A 39 20.86 -18.90 29.90
C LEU A 39 20.87 -19.16 28.39
N SER A 40 20.90 -20.43 27.96
CA SER A 40 20.86 -20.78 26.54
C SER A 40 19.57 -20.30 25.89
N ASP A 41 18.43 -20.46 26.55
CA ASP A 41 17.14 -19.98 26.06
C ASP A 41 17.08 -18.45 26.03
N ALA A 42 17.64 -17.75 27.01
CA ALA A 42 17.81 -16.30 26.96
C ALA A 42 18.71 -15.86 25.80
N GLY A 43 19.79 -16.58 25.53
CA GLY A 43 20.67 -16.35 24.38
C GLY A 43 19.94 -16.47 23.05
N LYS A 44 19.09 -17.50 22.89
CA LYS A 44 18.24 -17.66 21.69
C LYS A 44 17.29 -16.48 21.51
N LEU A 45 16.60 -16.06 22.57
CA LEU A 45 15.68 -14.91 22.52
C LEU A 45 16.39 -13.61 22.13
N LEU A 46 17.59 -13.37 22.66
CA LEU A 46 18.40 -12.20 22.30
C LEU A 46 18.87 -12.26 20.85
N ALA A 47 19.26 -13.43 20.35
CA ALA A 47 19.65 -13.65 18.96
C ALA A 47 18.47 -13.45 18.00
N ASP A 48 17.29 -13.96 18.33
CA ASP A 48 16.06 -13.76 17.56
C ASP A 48 15.71 -12.27 17.47
N LEU A 49 15.81 -11.54 18.60
CA LEU A 49 15.56 -10.10 18.63
C LEU A 49 16.60 -9.32 17.80
N PHE A 50 17.87 -9.71 17.86
CA PHE A 50 18.93 -9.11 17.04
C PHE A 50 18.66 -9.32 15.54
N SER A 51 18.21 -10.51 15.15
CA SER A 51 17.80 -10.83 13.77
C SER A 51 16.59 -9.99 13.35
N SER A 52 15.56 -9.90 14.19
CA SER A 52 14.37 -9.08 13.96
C SER A 52 14.72 -7.60 13.70
N TYR A 53 15.62 -7.02 14.49
CA TYR A 53 16.09 -5.66 14.24
C TYR A 53 16.87 -5.50 12.94
N SER A 54 17.61 -6.52 12.53
CA SER A 54 18.27 -6.52 11.22
C SER A 54 17.24 -6.50 10.09
N SER A 55 16.17 -7.28 10.19
CA SER A 55 15.05 -7.27 9.24
C SER A 55 14.34 -5.92 9.20
N VAL A 56 14.03 -5.31 10.35
CA VAL A 56 13.41 -3.98 10.41
C VAL A 56 14.33 -2.92 9.79
N ARG A 57 15.64 -2.96 10.06
CA ARG A 57 16.61 -2.06 9.41
C ARG A 57 16.60 -2.23 7.90
N LYS A 58 16.54 -3.47 7.41
CA LYS A 58 16.45 -3.79 5.99
C LYS A 58 15.19 -3.18 5.38
N GLU A 59 14.03 -3.38 6.01
CA GLU A 59 12.76 -2.80 5.56
C GLU A 59 12.79 -1.27 5.52
N LEU A 60 13.34 -0.63 6.57
CA LEU A 60 13.46 0.82 6.64
C LEU A 60 14.34 1.38 5.52
N VAL A 61 15.47 0.73 5.23
CA VAL A 61 16.31 1.14 4.09
C VAL A 61 15.58 0.91 2.77
N SER A 62 14.84 -0.20 2.65
CA SER A 62 14.02 -0.51 1.47
C SER A 62 12.88 0.50 1.20
N LEU A 63 12.46 1.33 2.17
CA LEU A 63 11.47 2.39 1.94
C LEU A 63 11.99 3.50 1.01
N GLY A 64 13.30 3.73 0.98
CA GLY A 64 13.92 4.74 0.13
C GLY A 64 14.29 4.26 -1.28
N LEU A 65 14.03 3.00 -1.61
CA LEU A 65 14.46 2.38 -2.86
C LEU A 65 13.34 2.32 -3.91
N LYS A 66 13.73 2.35 -5.18
CA LYS A 66 12.80 2.11 -6.30
C LYS A 66 12.15 0.73 -6.15
N LYS A 67 10.87 0.61 -6.53
CA LYS A 67 10.08 -0.64 -6.39
C LYS A 67 10.79 -1.87 -6.97
N GLU A 68 11.40 -1.73 -8.15
CA GLU A 68 12.12 -2.80 -8.84
C GLU A 68 13.34 -3.28 -8.05
N LEU A 69 14.08 -2.36 -7.44
CA LEU A 69 15.24 -2.68 -6.61
C LEU A 69 14.81 -3.23 -5.24
N LYS A 70 13.65 -2.81 -4.74
CA LYS A 70 13.09 -3.33 -3.48
C LYS A 70 12.75 -4.81 -3.58
N GLU A 71 12.17 -5.26 -4.70
CA GLU A 71 11.85 -6.67 -4.92
C GLU A 71 13.12 -7.54 -4.98
N THR A 72 14.18 -7.07 -5.66
CA THR A 72 15.44 -7.82 -5.77
C THR A 72 16.27 -7.83 -4.48
N LEU A 73 16.11 -6.84 -3.60
CA LEU A 73 16.84 -6.77 -2.33
C LEU A 73 16.08 -7.42 -1.17
N ASN A 74 14.75 -7.42 -1.19
CA ASN A 74 13.96 -8.04 -0.15
C ASN A 74 14.09 -9.58 -0.15
N SER A 75 14.33 -10.20 -1.30
CA SER A 75 14.52 -11.65 -1.44
C SER A 75 15.84 -12.19 -0.87
N VAL A 76 16.79 -11.31 -0.55
CA VAL A 76 18.13 -11.69 -0.09
C VAL A 76 18.13 -11.94 1.42
N GLU A 77 18.66 -13.06 1.89
CA GLU A 77 18.83 -13.27 3.33
C GLU A 77 19.80 -12.25 3.94
N VAL A 78 19.52 -11.84 5.18
CA VAL A 78 20.44 -10.97 5.91
C VAL A 78 21.65 -11.81 6.30
N ASP A 79 22.79 -11.47 5.72
CA ASP A 79 24.09 -12.10 6.00
C ASP A 79 24.96 -11.09 6.77
N THR A 80 26.28 -11.24 6.72
CA THR A 80 27.30 -10.32 7.25
C THR A 80 26.99 -8.84 6.94
N TRP A 81 26.35 -8.59 5.81
CA TRP A 81 25.83 -7.28 5.41
C TRP A 81 24.30 -7.31 5.31
N LEU A 82 23.65 -6.17 5.57
CA LEU A 82 22.18 -6.01 5.59
C LEU A 82 21.47 -6.50 4.31
N PHE A 83 22.17 -6.41 3.17
CA PHE A 83 21.71 -6.88 1.87
C PHE A 83 22.67 -7.90 1.25
N GLY A 84 23.49 -8.58 2.06
CA GLY A 84 24.52 -9.52 1.62
C GLY A 84 25.72 -8.86 0.91
N THR A 85 26.76 -9.65 0.65
CA THR A 85 28.01 -9.23 0.02
C THR A 85 27.84 -8.79 -1.44
N ASN A 86 26.98 -9.47 -2.19
CA ASN A 86 26.79 -9.27 -3.64
C ASN A 86 25.77 -8.15 -3.98
N LEU A 87 25.68 -7.11 -3.15
CA LEU A 87 24.76 -5.98 -3.37
C LEU A 87 25.05 -5.26 -4.70
N ASP A 88 26.32 -4.96 -4.98
CA ASP A 88 26.73 -4.25 -6.20
C ASP A 88 26.33 -5.03 -7.47
N GLU A 89 26.63 -6.33 -7.50
CA GLU A 89 26.25 -7.21 -8.61
C GLU A 89 24.74 -7.23 -8.83
N ARG A 90 23.94 -7.32 -7.76
CA ARG A 90 22.47 -7.27 -7.84
C ARG A 90 21.94 -5.93 -8.34
N VAL A 91 22.54 -4.81 -7.92
CA VAL A 91 22.16 -3.48 -8.39
C VAL A 91 22.47 -3.34 -9.89
N LYS A 92 23.63 -3.81 -10.34
CA LYS A 92 24.02 -3.84 -11.76
C LYS A 92 23.08 -4.72 -12.59
N ALA A 93 22.79 -5.93 -12.10
CA ALA A 93 21.88 -6.86 -12.75
C ALA A 93 20.46 -6.27 -12.87
N SER A 94 19.94 -5.66 -11.80
CA SER A 94 18.62 -5.02 -11.81
C SER A 94 18.54 -3.88 -12.84
N LYS A 95 19.58 -3.04 -12.92
CA LYS A 95 19.65 -1.96 -13.92
C LYS A 95 19.73 -2.49 -15.35
N ASN A 96 20.50 -3.56 -15.60
CA ASN A 96 20.55 -4.17 -16.92
C ASN A 96 19.21 -4.80 -17.30
N LEU A 97 18.54 -5.46 -16.35
CA LEU A 97 17.20 -6.01 -16.58
C LEU A 97 16.18 -4.91 -16.90
N GLU A 98 16.21 -3.79 -16.18
CA GLU A 98 15.36 -2.62 -16.45
C GLU A 98 15.57 -2.09 -17.88
N LYS A 99 16.84 -1.97 -18.33
CA LYS A 99 17.18 -1.55 -19.71
C LYS A 99 16.66 -2.54 -20.76
N ILE A 100 16.95 -3.83 -20.58
CA ILE A 100 16.50 -4.88 -21.51
C ILE A 100 14.97 -4.92 -21.56
N SER A 101 14.29 -4.75 -20.42
CA SER A 101 12.83 -4.69 -20.36
C SER A 101 12.26 -3.49 -21.13
N GLN A 102 12.94 -2.34 -21.11
CA GLN A 102 12.53 -1.17 -21.89
C GLN A 102 12.70 -1.39 -23.40
N GLU A 103 13.77 -2.06 -23.82
CA GLU A 103 14.01 -2.42 -25.23
C GLU A 103 13.04 -3.47 -25.75
N LEU A 104 12.61 -4.41 -24.90
CA LEU A 104 11.67 -5.48 -25.24
C LEU A 104 10.20 -5.06 -25.15
N LYS A 105 9.87 -3.89 -24.58
CA LYS A 105 8.49 -3.41 -24.56
C LYS A 105 8.01 -3.27 -26.01
N PRO A 106 6.96 -3.99 -26.43
CA PRO A 106 6.42 -3.83 -27.76
C PRO A 106 6.02 -2.36 -27.90
N VAL A 107 6.55 -1.69 -28.93
CA VAL A 107 6.08 -0.37 -29.34
C VAL A 107 4.57 -0.53 -29.48
N LYS A 108 3.80 0.09 -28.58
CA LYS A 108 2.35 0.18 -28.77
C LYS A 108 2.20 0.81 -30.14
N ALA A 109 1.75 0.03 -31.12
CA ALA A 109 1.31 0.59 -32.39
C ALA A 109 0.27 1.64 -32.00
N THR A 110 0.65 2.91 -32.12
CA THR A 110 -0.28 4.02 -32.05
C THR A 110 -1.25 3.74 -33.18
N THR A 111 -2.38 3.12 -32.85
CA THR A 111 -3.47 2.99 -33.79
C THR A 111 -3.94 4.42 -33.98
N SER A 112 -3.41 5.07 -35.02
CA SER A 112 -3.95 6.30 -35.58
C SER A 112 -5.35 5.96 -36.06
N SER A 113 -6.32 6.00 -35.15
CA SER A 113 -7.71 5.83 -35.48
C SER A 113 -8.16 7.12 -36.17
N ASN A 114 -7.85 7.24 -37.46
CA ASN A 114 -8.56 8.11 -38.37
C ASN A 114 -10.00 7.60 -38.47
N ARG A 115 -10.82 7.92 -37.47
CA ARG A 115 -12.27 7.77 -37.54
C ARG A 115 -12.80 8.84 -38.47
N VAL A 116 -12.75 8.57 -39.78
CA VAL A 116 -13.58 9.29 -40.75
C VAL A 116 -15.03 8.92 -40.44
N SER A 117 -15.73 9.80 -39.74
CA SER A 117 -17.17 9.72 -39.52
C SER A 117 -17.88 9.85 -40.86
N LYS A 118 -18.49 8.76 -41.35
CA LYS A 118 -19.23 8.71 -42.62
C LYS A 118 -20.72 9.05 -42.49
N ASN A 119 -21.16 9.78 -41.45
CA ASN A 119 -22.56 10.19 -41.35
C ASN A 119 -22.70 11.60 -40.76
N PHE A 120 -22.82 12.59 -41.64
CA PHE A 120 -23.49 13.85 -41.31
C PHE A 120 -24.45 14.22 -42.46
N LYS A 121 -25.58 13.52 -42.52
CA LYS A 121 -26.76 14.02 -43.28
C LYS A 121 -27.56 14.90 -42.32
N GLY A 122 -27.19 16.17 -42.23
CA GLY A 122 -28.05 17.21 -41.67
C GLY A 122 -28.95 17.75 -42.78
N THR A 123 -30.26 17.64 -42.61
CA THR A 123 -31.27 18.30 -43.46
C THR A 123 -31.25 19.82 -43.26
N PRO A 124 -31.39 20.64 -44.32
CA PRO A 124 -31.38 22.09 -44.19
C PRO A 124 -32.68 22.57 -43.52
N HIS A 125 -32.53 23.33 -42.43
CA HIS A 125 -33.64 23.94 -41.72
C HIS A 125 -34.18 25.12 -42.55
N VAL A 126 -35.32 24.91 -43.23
CA VAL A 126 -36.10 26.00 -43.82
C VAL A 126 -37.42 26.07 -43.05
N ASN A 127 -37.62 27.13 -42.27
CA ASN A 127 -38.98 27.53 -41.93
C ASN A 127 -39.18 29.04 -42.14
N ARG A 128 -40.14 29.27 -43.04
CA ARG A 128 -40.67 30.50 -43.61
C ARG A 128 -41.06 31.56 -42.58
N VAL A 129 -40.81 32.81 -42.99
CA VAL A 129 -41.46 34.04 -42.49
C VAL A 129 -42.90 34.16 -43.06
N ARG A 130 -43.85 34.63 -42.23
CA ARG A 130 -44.94 35.63 -42.49
C ARG A 130 -45.87 35.70 -41.25
N ARG A 131 -45.95 36.82 -40.50
CA ARG A 131 -46.86 38.00 -40.60
C ARG A 131 -48.36 37.61 -40.58
N ASP A 132 -49.28 38.13 -39.74
CA ASP A 132 -49.41 39.35 -38.93
C ASP A 132 -50.56 39.21 -37.88
N GLN A 133 -50.64 40.18 -36.95
CA GLN A 133 -51.84 40.72 -36.24
C GLN A 133 -52.31 40.11 -34.89
N GLN A 134 -51.91 40.67 -33.74
CA GLN A 134 -52.62 41.74 -32.99
C GLN A 134 -52.10 41.88 -31.53
N PRO A 135 -52.22 43.06 -30.88
CA PRO A 135 -51.47 43.43 -29.68
C PRO A 135 -52.32 43.48 -28.40
N PHE A 136 -51.78 43.01 -27.27
CA PHE A 136 -52.25 43.44 -25.94
C PHE A 136 -51.09 43.72 -24.98
N ARG A 137 -50.92 45.03 -24.75
CA ARG A 137 -50.54 45.76 -23.53
C ARG A 137 -49.54 45.14 -22.51
N GLN A 138 -48.46 45.92 -22.33
CA GLN A 138 -47.40 46.04 -21.32
C GLN A 138 -47.85 45.89 -19.83
N PRO A 139 -46.97 45.93 -18.78
CA PRO A 139 -45.53 46.25 -18.75
C PRO A 139 -44.59 45.37 -17.87
N THR A 140 -43.32 45.45 -18.24
CA THR A 140 -42.09 45.55 -17.43
C THR A 140 -42.19 45.34 -15.90
N ARG A 141 -41.41 44.38 -15.38
CA ARG A 141 -40.51 44.64 -14.25
C ARG A 141 -39.14 44.00 -14.50
N GLN A 142 -38.14 44.88 -14.50
CA GLN A 142 -36.73 44.57 -14.54
C GLN A 142 -36.26 43.94 -13.22
N TYR A 143 -35.36 42.96 -13.37
CA TYR A 143 -34.19 42.64 -12.55
C TYR A 143 -34.21 42.88 -11.03
N ARG A 144 -34.01 41.78 -10.28
CA ARG A 144 -32.91 41.73 -9.30
C ARG A 144 -32.33 40.31 -9.17
N ASP A 145 -31.15 40.18 -9.78
CA ASP A 145 -29.96 39.41 -9.42
C ASP A 145 -29.99 38.24 -8.42
N LEU A 146 -29.31 37.17 -8.87
CA LEU A 146 -28.34 36.29 -8.18
C LEU A 146 -28.81 35.63 -6.86
N SER A 147 -28.73 34.32 -6.65
CA SER A 147 -27.80 33.31 -7.16
C SER A 147 -28.11 31.97 -6.45
N LEU A 148 -27.54 30.88 -6.99
CA LEU A 148 -27.26 29.59 -6.31
C LEU A 148 -28.41 28.55 -6.19
N GLN A 149 -28.45 27.69 -7.22
CA GLN A 149 -28.26 26.24 -7.11
C GLN A 149 -29.28 25.43 -6.26
N ASP A 150 -30.35 25.07 -6.95
CA ASP A 150 -30.82 23.71 -7.18
C ASP A 150 -30.52 22.61 -6.14
N GLN A 151 -31.57 22.36 -5.33
CA GLN A 151 -32.25 21.08 -5.16
C GLN A 151 -31.41 19.80 -5.03
N ARG A 152 -31.34 19.25 -3.81
CA ARG A 152 -31.52 17.81 -3.57
C ARG A 152 -32.39 17.55 -2.35
N THR A 153 -33.70 17.72 -2.51
CA THR A 153 -34.70 17.02 -1.69
C THR A 153 -35.86 16.60 -2.58
N ARG A 154 -36.08 15.28 -2.67
CA ARG A 154 -37.38 14.56 -2.64
C ARG A 154 -37.19 13.20 -3.33
N ARG A 155 -37.24 12.10 -2.58
CA ARG A 155 -38.42 11.28 -2.22
C ARG A 155 -38.77 10.23 -3.30
N GLY A 156 -38.98 9.00 -2.84
CA GLY A 156 -39.71 7.94 -3.54
C GLY A 156 -39.11 6.56 -3.24
N HIS A 157 -39.44 5.91 -2.11
CA HIS A 157 -40.52 4.90 -1.98
C HIS A 157 -40.33 3.64 -2.84
N GLN A 158 -40.04 2.50 -2.17
CA GLN A 158 -40.85 1.26 -2.16
C GLN A 158 -40.13 0.19 -1.30
N ARG A 159 -40.66 -0.10 -0.09
CA ARG A 159 -41.49 -1.27 0.27
C ARG A 159 -40.78 -2.63 0.14
N PHE A 160 -40.38 -3.20 1.27
CA PHE A 160 -40.42 -4.65 1.50
C PHE A 160 -40.85 -4.94 2.95
N GLN A 161 -41.87 -5.80 3.08
CA GLN A 161 -42.59 -6.13 4.31
C GLN A 161 -41.79 -7.14 5.15
N GLY A 162 -41.75 -6.91 6.46
CA GLY A 162 -41.19 -7.83 7.44
C GLY A 162 -42.14 -8.98 7.79
N ARG A 163 -41.56 -10.17 8.02
CA ARG A 163 -42.25 -11.30 8.69
C ARG A 163 -42.09 -11.17 10.22
N PRO A 164 -43.15 -11.37 11.02
CA PRO A 164 -43.05 -11.30 12.48
C PRO A 164 -42.49 -12.58 13.11
N ILE A 165 -41.72 -12.38 14.18
CA ILE A 165 -41.10 -13.40 15.04
C ILE A 165 -42.14 -13.89 16.06
N ASN A 166 -42.38 -15.20 16.11
CA ASN A 166 -43.27 -15.83 17.08
C ASN A 166 -42.52 -16.13 18.39
N LYS A 167 -42.96 -15.51 19.50
CA LYS A 167 -42.54 -15.87 20.87
C LYS A 167 -43.75 -16.39 21.64
N LYS A 168 -43.85 -17.72 21.80
CA LYS A 168 -44.62 -18.36 22.86
C LYS A 168 -43.91 -19.64 23.29
N ALA A 169 -43.35 -19.63 24.49
CA ALA A 169 -43.11 -20.82 25.30
C ALA A 169 -43.01 -20.39 26.78
N ARG A 170 -44.07 -20.67 27.56
CA ARG A 170 -43.97 -20.85 29.01
C ARG A 170 -45.01 -21.87 29.48
N MET A 171 -44.54 -22.77 30.33
CA MET A 171 -45.24 -23.64 31.27
C MET A 171 -45.99 -24.87 30.73
N ARG A 172 -45.41 -26.04 31.02
CA ARG A 172 -45.95 -26.95 32.04
C ARG A 172 -44.80 -27.46 32.91
#